data_AF-A0A328RL32-F1
#
_entry.id   AF-A0A328RL32-F1
#
_cell.length_a   1.000
_cell.length_b   1.000
_cell.length_c   1.000
_cell.angle_alpha   90.00
_cell.angle_beta   90.00
_cell.angle_gamma   90.00
#
_symmetry.space_group_name_H-M   'P 1'
#
loop_
_entity.id
_entity.type
_entity.pdbx_description
1 polymer ?
#
loop_
_entity_poly.entity_id
_entity_poly.type
_entity_poly.pdbx_seq_one_letter_code
_entity_poly.pdbx_strand_id
1 'polypeptide(L)'
;MWSTHKEMFLKGKSSENLGLGIGAYGYYRRVVENQKDTLLNKIINVLEKSKNTDKEVKVVKKAIKEKQFSKAIKNVKDVIPESLYINGHNPFILLHKALSDGLHSQTDEACLEYASNIRTVLVAFSERLSLALKNETELSKAISNLTNKKFTKAD
;
A
#
# COMPACT_ATOMS: atom_id res chain seq x y z
N MET A 1 -22.34 -8.74 2.46
CA MET A 1 -21.10 -9.44 2.88
C MET A 1 -19.94 -8.43 2.86
N TRP A 2 -20.00 -7.40 3.71
CA TRP A 2 -19.14 -6.21 3.59
C TRP A 2 -18.68 -5.75 4.99
N SER A 3 -17.35 -5.57 5.14
CA SER A 3 -16.58 -4.92 6.25
C SER A 3 -15.42 -5.74 6.86
N THR A 4 -15.07 -6.90 6.29
CA THR A 4 -14.07 -7.83 6.85
C THR A 4 -12.67 -7.22 7.08
N HIS A 5 -12.14 -6.38 6.18
CA HIS A 5 -10.78 -5.82 6.34
C HIS A 5 -10.68 -4.80 7.47
N LYS A 6 -11.68 -3.92 7.58
CA LYS A 6 -11.75 -2.91 8.64
C LYS A 6 -11.92 -3.61 9.98
N GLU A 7 -12.77 -4.61 10.05
CA GLU A 7 -12.96 -5.42 11.25
C GLU A 7 -11.67 -6.14 11.67
N MET A 8 -10.97 -6.79 10.73
CA MET A 8 -9.67 -7.43 11.00
C MET A 8 -8.63 -6.41 11.48
N PHE A 9 -8.56 -5.23 10.88
CA PHE A 9 -7.65 -4.18 11.32
C PHE A 9 -7.96 -3.71 12.74
N LEU A 10 -9.24 -3.53 13.07
CA LEU A 10 -9.68 -3.14 14.42
C LEU A 10 -9.39 -4.25 15.43
N LYS A 11 -9.64 -5.52 15.09
CA LYS A 11 -9.30 -6.67 15.92
C LYS A 11 -7.79 -6.79 16.16
N GLY A 12 -6.98 -6.54 15.13
CA GLY A 12 -5.53 -6.44 15.26
C GLY A 12 -5.11 -5.34 16.23
N LYS A 13 -5.72 -4.15 16.10
CA LYS A 13 -5.43 -3.01 16.99
C LYS A 13 -5.84 -3.26 18.42
N SER A 14 -7.00 -3.86 18.65
CA SER A 14 -7.42 -4.26 19.98
C SER A 14 -6.48 -5.30 20.58
N SER A 15 -6.04 -6.29 19.79
CA SER A 15 -5.08 -7.30 20.24
C SER A 15 -3.74 -6.68 20.59
N GLU A 16 -3.23 -5.76 19.76
CA GLU A 16 -1.99 -5.01 20.00
C GLU A 16 -2.09 -4.20 21.31
N ASN A 17 -3.19 -3.48 21.53
CA ASN A 17 -3.41 -2.69 22.74
C ASN A 17 -3.51 -3.53 24.02
N LEU A 18 -3.94 -4.79 23.91
CA LEU A 18 -4.02 -5.74 25.03
C LEU A 18 -2.71 -6.53 25.23
N GLY A 19 -1.69 -6.26 24.42
CA GLY A 19 -0.43 -7.00 24.46
C GLY A 19 -0.51 -8.42 23.90
N LEU A 20 -1.52 -8.74 23.11
CA LEU A 20 -1.72 -10.06 22.49
C LEU A 20 -1.02 -10.11 21.12
N GLY A 21 0.30 -10.35 21.12
CA GLY A 21 1.15 -10.21 19.94
C GLY A 21 0.85 -11.17 18.80
N ILE A 22 0.69 -12.47 19.10
CA ILE A 22 0.35 -13.49 18.09
C ILE A 22 -1.00 -13.15 17.43
N GLY A 23 -1.97 -12.71 18.23
CA GLY A 23 -3.29 -12.29 17.75
C GLY A 23 -3.20 -11.05 16.85
N ALA A 24 -2.48 -10.01 17.31
CA ALA A 24 -2.27 -8.78 16.55
C ALA A 24 -1.60 -9.06 15.20
N TYR A 25 -0.51 -9.84 15.20
CA TYR A 25 0.19 -10.25 13.99
C TYR A 25 -0.73 -11.00 13.03
N GLY A 26 -1.47 -12.00 13.53
CA GLY A 26 -2.36 -12.82 12.73
C GLY A 26 -3.43 -11.99 12.01
N TYR A 27 -4.01 -11.02 12.71
CA TYR A 27 -4.97 -10.08 12.13
C TYR A 27 -4.33 -9.17 11.07
N TYR A 28 -3.19 -8.53 11.36
CA TYR A 28 -2.55 -7.65 10.39
C TYR A 28 -2.02 -8.36 9.16
N ARG A 29 -1.51 -9.59 9.31
CA ARG A 29 -1.19 -10.46 8.18
C ARG A 29 -2.38 -10.64 7.25
N ARG A 30 -3.55 -10.94 7.82
CA ARG A 30 -4.79 -11.10 7.06
C ARG A 30 -5.22 -9.81 6.37
N VAL A 31 -5.08 -8.66 7.05
CA VAL A 31 -5.38 -7.35 6.44
C VAL A 31 -4.50 -7.13 5.20
N VAL A 32 -3.18 -7.31 5.31
CA VAL A 32 -2.24 -7.08 4.20
C VAL A 32 -2.51 -8.04 3.04
N GLU A 33 -2.68 -9.33 3.32
CA GLU A 33 -2.97 -10.35 2.29
C GLU A 33 -4.27 -10.01 1.54
N ASN A 34 -5.32 -9.65 2.26
CA ASN A 34 -6.62 -9.36 1.66
C ASN A 34 -6.67 -7.98 0.96
N GLN A 35 -5.83 -7.03 1.37
CA GLN A 35 -5.73 -5.71 0.73
C GLN A 35 -4.83 -5.71 -0.51
N LYS A 36 -4.14 -6.81 -0.82
CA LYS A 36 -3.23 -6.94 -1.97
C LYS A 36 -3.84 -6.38 -3.25
N ASP A 37 -5.01 -6.86 -3.65
CA ASP A 37 -5.66 -6.43 -4.91
C ASP A 37 -6.05 -4.95 -4.86
N THR A 38 -6.57 -4.46 -3.73
CA THR A 38 -6.92 -3.05 -3.55
C THR A 38 -5.69 -2.14 -3.68
N LEU A 39 -4.58 -2.50 -3.05
CA LEU A 39 -3.34 -1.73 -3.11
C LEU A 39 -2.73 -1.75 -4.52
N LEU A 40 -2.71 -2.91 -5.19
CA LEU A 40 -2.21 -3.02 -6.57
C LEU A 40 -3.07 -2.23 -7.56
N ASN A 41 -4.40 -2.21 -7.40
CA ASN A 41 -5.27 -1.37 -8.22
C ASN A 41 -4.98 0.13 -8.01
N LYS A 42 -4.72 0.56 -6.76
CA LYS A 42 -4.31 1.94 -6.51
C LYS A 42 -2.98 2.29 -7.18
N ILE A 43 -2.03 1.35 -7.24
CA ILE A 43 -0.77 1.56 -7.96
C ILE A 43 -1.02 1.73 -9.46
N ILE A 44 -1.90 0.93 -10.07
CA ILE A 44 -2.26 1.13 -11.48
C ILE A 44 -2.73 2.57 -11.71
N ASN A 45 -3.60 3.08 -10.84
CA ASN A 45 -4.08 4.46 -10.94
C ASN A 45 -2.96 5.49 -10.78
N VAL A 46 -1.93 5.22 -9.96
CA VAL A 46 -0.76 6.10 -9.84
C VAL A 46 0.08 6.04 -11.13
N LEU A 47 0.38 4.84 -11.63
CA LEU A 47 1.15 4.62 -12.86
C LEU A 47 0.50 5.29 -14.07
N GLU A 48 -0.81 5.08 -14.26
CA GLU A 48 -1.57 5.64 -15.38
C GLU A 48 -1.56 7.17 -15.37
N LYS A 49 -1.54 7.80 -14.19
CA LYS A 49 -1.45 9.26 -14.10
C LYS A 49 -0.04 9.80 -14.25
N SER A 50 0.99 9.08 -13.81
CA SER A 50 2.39 9.51 -13.93
C SER A 50 2.99 9.35 -15.35
N LYS A 51 2.17 9.13 -16.38
CA LYS A 51 2.58 8.87 -17.78
C LYS A 51 3.52 7.67 -17.93
N ASN A 52 3.42 6.70 -17.04
CA ASN A 52 4.21 5.49 -17.11
C ASN A 52 3.74 4.57 -18.25
N THR A 53 4.62 3.67 -18.67
CA THR A 53 4.45 2.86 -19.89
C THR A 53 3.41 1.76 -19.67
N ASP A 54 2.56 1.49 -20.67
CA ASP A 54 1.60 0.36 -20.73
C ASP A 54 2.16 -0.98 -20.23
N LYS A 55 3.48 -1.17 -20.38
CA LYS A 55 4.23 -2.34 -19.91
C LYS A 55 4.16 -2.52 -18.40
N GLU A 56 4.33 -1.46 -17.61
CA GLU A 56 4.33 -1.51 -16.14
C GLU A 56 2.92 -1.81 -15.62
N VAL A 57 1.92 -1.15 -16.18
CA VAL A 57 0.50 -1.40 -15.87
C VAL A 57 0.13 -2.86 -16.16
N LYS A 58 0.61 -3.44 -17.28
CA LYS A 58 0.40 -4.87 -17.60
C LYS A 58 1.03 -5.80 -16.56
N VAL A 59 2.22 -5.46 -16.04
CA VAL A 59 2.88 -6.23 -14.97
C VAL A 59 2.02 -6.24 -13.70
N VAL A 60 1.51 -5.07 -13.28
CA VAL A 60 0.67 -4.96 -12.08
C VAL A 60 -0.68 -5.71 -12.29
N LYS A 61 -1.32 -5.57 -13.46
CA LYS A 61 -2.55 -6.31 -13.79
C LYS A 61 -2.36 -7.83 -13.76
N LYS A 62 -1.19 -8.34 -14.16
CA LYS A 62 -0.85 -9.76 -14.05
C LYS A 62 -0.70 -10.19 -12.59
N ALA A 63 -0.11 -9.36 -11.74
CA ALA A 63 0.09 -9.65 -10.33
C ALA A 63 -1.21 -9.65 -9.50
N ILE A 64 -2.22 -8.84 -9.87
CA ILE A 64 -3.55 -8.89 -9.25
C ILE A 64 -4.17 -10.30 -9.41
N LYS A 65 -4.04 -10.88 -10.60
CA LYS A 65 -4.56 -12.23 -10.91
C LYS A 65 -3.80 -13.37 -10.21
N GLU A 66 -2.65 -13.08 -9.60
CA GLU A 66 -1.85 -14.07 -8.90
C GLU A 66 -2.47 -14.40 -7.55
N LYS A 67 -2.72 -15.68 -7.28
CA LYS A 67 -3.34 -16.15 -6.03
C LYS A 67 -2.38 -16.08 -4.85
N GLN A 68 -1.09 -16.30 -5.10
CA GLN A 68 -0.08 -16.29 -4.06
C GLN A 68 0.46 -14.87 -3.84
N PHE A 69 0.26 -14.32 -2.63
CA PHE A 69 0.73 -12.98 -2.24
C PHE A 69 2.22 -12.77 -2.57
N SER A 70 3.08 -13.69 -2.12
CA SER A 70 4.53 -13.63 -2.35
C SER A 70 4.91 -13.53 -3.83
N LYS A 71 4.20 -14.27 -4.69
CA LYS A 71 4.45 -14.26 -6.13
C LYS A 71 3.96 -12.97 -6.77
N ALA A 72 2.80 -12.44 -6.33
CA ALA A 72 2.32 -11.14 -6.76
C ALA A 72 3.34 -10.04 -6.44
N ILE A 73 3.86 -10.00 -5.21
CA ILE A 73 4.83 -8.98 -4.79
C ILE A 73 6.15 -9.10 -5.57
N LYS A 74 6.66 -10.33 -5.73
CA LYS A 74 7.87 -10.57 -6.52
C LYS A 74 7.76 -10.07 -7.96
N ASN A 75 6.55 -10.14 -8.55
CA ASN A 75 6.33 -9.69 -9.93
C ASN A 75 6.25 -8.17 -10.06
N VAL A 76 5.85 -7.44 -9.02
CA VAL A 76 5.63 -5.97 -9.11
C VAL A 76 6.72 -5.13 -8.48
N LYS A 77 7.67 -5.73 -7.75
CA LYS A 77 8.69 -5.01 -6.99
C LYS A 77 9.46 -3.95 -7.81
N ASP A 78 9.67 -4.21 -9.10
CA ASP A 78 10.47 -3.37 -10.00
C ASP A 78 9.63 -2.32 -10.75
N VAL A 79 8.30 -2.32 -10.58
CA VAL A 79 7.37 -1.39 -11.25
C VAL A 79 6.63 -0.49 -10.26
N ILE A 80 6.98 -0.54 -8.98
CA ILE A 80 6.44 0.39 -7.98
C ILE A 80 7.11 1.75 -8.15
N PRO A 81 6.36 2.84 -8.35
CA PRO A 81 6.93 4.19 -8.41
C PRO A 81 7.72 4.55 -7.16
N GLU A 82 8.89 5.18 -7.33
CA GLU A 82 9.72 5.65 -6.22
C GLU A 82 9.00 6.65 -5.31
N SER A 83 8.03 7.41 -5.85
CA SER A 83 7.18 8.31 -5.08
C SER A 83 6.40 7.60 -3.95
N LEU A 84 6.22 6.28 -4.05
CA LEU A 84 5.57 5.45 -3.04
C LEU A 84 6.53 4.85 -2.02
N TYR A 85 7.85 5.01 -2.17
CA TYR A 85 8.86 4.39 -1.31
C TYR A 85 8.95 5.08 0.04
N ILE A 86 8.89 4.32 1.13
CA ILE A 86 9.04 4.85 2.50
C ILE A 86 10.53 4.87 2.85
N ASN A 87 11.09 6.07 3.01
CA ASN A 87 12.51 6.27 3.33
C ASN A 87 13.46 5.48 2.40
N GLY A 88 13.16 5.46 1.09
CA GLY A 88 13.94 4.72 0.09
C GLY A 88 13.64 3.22 0.02
N HIS A 89 12.70 2.71 0.82
CA HIS A 89 12.31 1.30 0.79
C HIS A 89 10.97 1.07 0.11
N ASN A 90 10.89 0.02 -0.72
CA ASN A 90 9.64 -0.46 -1.30
C ASN A 90 8.74 -1.08 -0.21
N PRO A 91 7.56 -0.50 0.10
CA PRO A 91 6.71 -0.96 1.19
C PRO A 91 6.17 -2.39 1.00
N PHE A 92 5.95 -2.82 -0.25
CA PHE A 92 5.49 -4.17 -0.52
C PHE A 92 6.55 -5.23 -0.20
N ILE A 93 7.83 -4.93 -0.44
CA ILE A 93 8.92 -5.83 -0.07
C ILE A 93 9.02 -5.93 1.45
N LEU A 94 8.91 -4.80 2.16
CA LEU A 94 8.94 -4.79 3.63
C LEU A 94 7.80 -5.64 4.20
N LEU A 95 6.57 -5.41 3.74
CA LEU A 95 5.41 -6.19 4.17
C LEU A 95 5.54 -7.66 3.77
N HIS A 96 6.01 -7.97 2.56
CA HIS A 96 6.19 -9.36 2.12
C HIS A 96 7.20 -10.14 2.97
N LYS A 97 8.35 -9.55 3.27
CA LYS A 97 9.33 -10.13 4.19
C LYS A 97 8.68 -10.37 5.55
N ALA A 98 7.98 -9.36 6.07
CA ALA A 98 7.31 -9.45 7.35
C ALA A 98 6.31 -10.62 7.44
N LEU A 99 5.54 -10.86 6.39
CA LEU A 99 4.57 -11.96 6.40
C LEU A 99 5.17 -13.34 6.11
N SER A 100 6.37 -13.39 5.52
CA SER A 100 7.00 -14.62 5.05
C SER A 100 7.98 -15.22 6.05
N ASP A 101 8.67 -14.38 6.82
CA ASP A 101 9.62 -14.85 7.84
C ASP A 101 8.89 -15.67 8.92
N GLY A 102 7.59 -15.41 9.11
CA GLY A 102 6.71 -16.24 9.92
C GLY A 102 7.01 -16.16 11.42
N LEU A 103 6.00 -16.38 12.24
CA LEU A 103 6.16 -16.47 13.70
C LEU A 103 6.74 -17.81 14.15
N HIS A 104 7.57 -18.46 13.32
CA HIS A 104 8.09 -19.78 13.63
C HIS A 104 8.98 -19.64 14.87
N SER A 105 8.45 -20.08 16.02
CA SER A 105 9.12 -20.07 17.32
C SER A 105 9.44 -18.70 17.93
N GLN A 106 8.68 -17.65 17.59
CA GLN A 106 8.80 -16.32 18.21
C GLN A 106 7.96 -16.20 19.49
N THR A 107 8.39 -15.38 20.45
CA THR A 107 7.61 -15.08 21.67
C THR A 107 6.44 -14.14 21.35
N ASP A 108 5.45 -14.07 22.23
CA ASP A 108 4.30 -13.18 22.02
C ASP A 108 4.74 -11.71 21.97
N GLU A 109 5.73 -11.30 22.77
CA GLU A 109 6.30 -9.95 22.77
C GLU A 109 6.98 -9.62 21.43
N ALA A 110 7.74 -10.56 20.88
CA ALA A 110 8.32 -10.40 19.55
C ALA A 110 7.23 -10.28 18.48
N CYS A 111 6.15 -11.08 18.59
CA CYS A 111 4.99 -10.97 17.70
C CYS A 111 4.32 -9.59 17.81
N LEU A 112 4.24 -9.03 19.02
CA LEU A 112 3.63 -7.74 19.30
C LEU A 112 4.41 -6.59 18.65
N GLU A 113 5.72 -6.56 18.82
CA GLU A 113 6.59 -5.59 18.16
C GLU A 113 6.44 -5.68 16.63
N TYR A 114 6.46 -6.91 16.12
CA TYR A 114 6.33 -7.16 14.70
C TYR A 114 4.97 -6.72 14.13
N ALA A 115 3.89 -6.98 14.87
CA ALA A 115 2.55 -6.53 14.54
C ALA A 115 2.47 -5.00 14.45
N SER A 116 3.09 -4.30 15.41
CA SER A 116 3.14 -2.84 15.43
C SER A 116 3.89 -2.27 14.22
N ASN A 117 5.02 -2.89 13.86
CA ASN A 117 5.81 -2.53 12.69
C ASN A 117 5.01 -2.72 11.38
N ILE A 118 4.33 -3.87 11.23
CA ILE A 118 3.46 -4.14 10.07
C ILE A 118 2.36 -3.08 9.96
N ARG A 119 1.64 -2.79 11.06
CA ARG A 119 0.59 -1.77 11.07
C ARG A 119 1.13 -0.42 10.62
N THR A 120 2.25 0.00 11.18
CA THR A 120 2.86 1.32 10.91
C THR A 120 3.22 1.47 9.43
N VAL A 121 3.89 0.48 8.85
CA VAL A 121 4.23 0.47 7.42
C VAL A 121 2.98 0.44 6.54
N LEU A 122 1.99 -0.39 6.88
CA LEU A 122 0.75 -0.49 6.12
C LEU A 122 -0.02 0.84 6.07
N VAL A 123 -0.14 1.52 7.23
CA VAL A 123 -0.82 2.82 7.32
C VAL A 123 -0.08 3.87 6.50
N ALA A 124 1.23 4.02 6.72
CA ALA A 124 2.05 4.98 5.98
C ALA A 124 2.00 4.75 4.47
N PHE A 125 1.98 3.48 4.03
CA PHE A 125 1.87 3.14 2.62
C PHE A 125 0.50 3.50 2.03
N SER A 126 -0.59 3.21 2.76
CA SER A 126 -1.96 3.56 2.35
C SER A 126 -2.15 5.07 2.25
N GLU A 127 -1.56 5.84 3.17
CA GLU A 127 -1.58 7.31 3.15
C GLU A 127 -0.82 7.86 1.96
N ARG A 128 0.39 7.35 1.68
CA ARG A 128 1.18 7.75 0.50
C ARG A 128 0.46 7.47 -0.82
N LEU A 129 -0.18 6.31 -0.96
CA LEU A 129 -1.01 6.00 -2.12
C LEU A 129 -2.15 7.00 -2.29
N SER A 130 -2.84 7.33 -1.19
CA SER A 130 -3.96 8.25 -1.21
C SER A 130 -3.51 9.68 -1.56
N LEU A 131 -2.36 10.10 -1.02
CA LEU A 131 -1.75 11.39 -1.31
C LEU A 131 -1.29 11.49 -2.77
N ALA A 132 -0.61 10.46 -3.30
CA ALA A 132 -0.18 10.43 -4.69
C ALA A 132 -1.36 10.57 -5.66
N LEU A 133 -2.48 9.90 -5.38
CA LEU A 133 -3.68 9.98 -6.21
C LEU A 133 -4.38 11.35 -6.12
N LYS A 134 -4.39 11.96 -4.94
CA LYS A 134 -4.97 13.28 -4.69
C LYS A 134 -4.15 14.39 -5.34
N ASN A 135 -2.84 14.42 -5.05
CA ASN A 135 -1.92 15.44 -5.53
C ASN A 135 -1.92 15.52 -7.05
N GLU A 136 -1.93 14.39 -7.74
CA GLU A 136 -1.92 14.37 -9.20
C GLU A 136 -3.19 15.00 -9.81
N THR A 137 -4.32 14.85 -9.13
CA THR A 137 -5.61 15.44 -9.57
C THR A 137 -5.61 16.95 -9.36
N GLU A 138 -5.18 17.39 -8.18
CA GLU A 138 -5.09 18.81 -7.82
C GLU A 138 -4.03 19.54 -8.67
N LEU A 139 -2.87 18.90 -8.87
CA LEU A 139 -1.77 19.41 -9.69
C LEU A 139 -2.17 19.52 -11.16
N SER A 140 -2.78 18.47 -11.74
CA SER A 140 -3.26 18.52 -13.14
C SER A 140 -4.28 19.65 -13.35
N LYS A 141 -5.17 19.88 -12.39
CA LYS A 141 -6.13 20.99 -12.41
C LYS A 141 -5.42 22.35 -12.32
N ALA A 142 -4.46 22.49 -11.41
CA ALA A 142 -3.69 23.72 -11.25
C ALA A 142 -2.89 24.04 -12.52
N ILE A 143 -2.19 23.06 -13.09
CA ILE A 143 -1.44 23.20 -14.35
C ILE A 143 -2.38 23.63 -15.48
N SER A 144 -3.52 22.94 -15.64
CA SER A 144 -4.51 23.27 -16.68
C SER A 144 -5.04 24.70 -16.54
N ASN A 145 -5.27 25.15 -15.31
CA ASN A 145 -5.71 26.53 -15.07
C ASN A 145 -4.62 27.55 -15.43
N LEU A 146 -3.36 27.25 -15.15
CA LEU A 146 -2.22 28.11 -15.46
C LEU A 146 -1.90 28.13 -16.96
N THR A 147 -2.05 27.02 -17.69
CA THR A 147 -1.82 26.96 -19.13
C THR A 147 -2.98 27.52 -19.96
N ASN A 148 -4.22 27.42 -19.47
CA ASN A 148 -5.40 27.91 -20.20
C ASN A 148 -5.74 29.38 -19.92
N LYS A 149 -5.22 29.98 -18.84
CA LYS A 149 -5.35 31.43 -18.63
C LYS A 149 -4.35 32.18 -19.51
N LYS A 150 -4.81 32.70 -20.64
CA LYS A 150 -4.27 33.97 -21.15
C LYS A 150 -4.61 35.01 -20.09
N PHE A 151 -3.62 35.61 -19.45
CA PHE A 151 -3.85 36.83 -18.66
C PHE A 151 -4.40 37.89 -19.63
N THR A 152 -5.72 38.00 -19.71
CA THR A 152 -6.36 39.19 -20.27
C THR A 152 -6.04 40.31 -19.30
N LYS A 153 -5.14 41.20 -19.71
CA LYS A 153 -4.95 42.48 -19.04
C LYS A 153 -6.34 43.13 -18.93
N ALA A 154 -6.74 43.48 -17.71
CA ALA A 154 -7.82 44.42 -17.53
C ALA A 154 -7.29 45.78 -17.99
N ASP A 155 -7.98 46.36 -18.97
CA ASP A 155 -7.72 47.70 -19.51
C ASP A 155 -7.93 48.79 -18.43
#